data_AF-A0A562IRG2-F1
#
_entry.id   AF-A0A562IRG2-F1
#
_cell.length_a   1.000
_cell.length_b   1.000
_cell.length_c   1.000
_cell.angle_alpha   90.00
_cell.angle_beta   90.00
_cell.angle_gamma   90.00
#
_symmetry.space_group_name_H-M   'P 1'
#
loop_
_entity.id
_entity.type
_entity.pdbx_description
1 polymer ?
#
loop_
_entity_poly.entity_id
_entity_poly.type
_entity_poly.pdbx_seq_one_letter_code
_entity_poly.pdbx_strand_id
1 'polypeptide(L)' 'MALTVRTDDELEQALTALAEAEGTSRQEVIRRAVLERYERSGHAGRVEESSARLIDRWGDVLHRLGTV' A
#
# COMPACT_ATOMS: atom_id res chain seq x y z
N MET A 1 -9.62 11.58 -17.91
CA MET A 1 -10.26 10.25 -17.75
C MET A 1 -11.08 10.26 -16.47
N ALA A 2 -12.19 9.52 -16.42
CA ALA A 2 -13.04 9.42 -15.24
C ALA A 2 -12.98 7.99 -14.67
N LEU A 3 -12.97 7.87 -13.35
CA LEU A 3 -13.06 6.60 -12.63
C LEU A 3 -14.47 6.50 -12.03
N THR A 4 -15.16 5.39 -12.32
CA THR A 4 -16.46 5.08 -11.71
C THR A 4 -16.29 3.89 -10.78
N VAL A 5 -16.70 4.03 -9.53
CA VAL A 5 -16.61 3.00 -8.49
C VAL A 5 -18.02 2.66 -8.05
N ARG A 6 -18.32 1.37 -7.84
CA ARG A 6 -19.54 0.96 -7.16
C ARG A 6 -19.34 1.09 -5.66
N THR A 7 -20.26 1.76 -4.99
CA THR A 7 -20.22 1.99 -3.55
C THR A 7 -21.36 1.26 -2.85
N ASP A 8 -21.14 0.97 -1.58
CA ASP A 8 -22.16 0.55 -0.62
C ASP A 8 -22.33 1.66 0.43
N ASP A 9 -23.32 1.49 1.32
CA ASP A 9 -23.66 2.50 2.32
C ASP A 9 -22.51 2.79 3.30
N GLU A 10 -21.69 1.78 3.60
CA GLU A 10 -20.53 1.92 4.49
C GLU A 10 -19.46 2.81 3.85
N LEU A 11 -19.11 2.54 2.58
CA LEU A 11 -18.13 3.34 1.86
C LEU A 11 -18.62 4.79 1.67
N GLU A 12 -19.90 5.01 1.37
CA GLU A 12 -20.45 6.35 1.22
C GLU A 12 -20.39 7.16 2.52
N GLN A 13 -20.72 6.55 3.66
CA GLN A 13 -20.62 7.20 4.97
C GLN A 13 -19.18 7.54 5.33
N ALA A 14 -18.25 6.60 5.13
CA ALA A 14 -16.84 6.82 5.41
C ALA A 14 -16.25 7.94 4.53
N LEU A 15 -16.57 7.95 3.24
CA LEU A 15 -16.10 9.00 2.32
C LEU A 15 -16.67 10.37 2.66
N THR A 16 -17.93 10.43 3.09
CA THR A 16 -18.57 11.69 3.51
C THR A 16 -17.89 12.24 4.76
N ALA A 17 -17.72 11.41 5.80
CA ALA A 17 -17.06 11.83 7.03
C ALA A 17 -15.62 12.30 6.81
N LEU A 18 -14.84 11.58 6.00
CA LEU A 18 -13.46 11.97 5.68
C LEU A 18 -13.40 13.26 4.84
N ALA A 19 -14.28 13.39 3.84
CA ALA A 19 -14.34 14.59 3.00
C ALA A 19 -14.67 15.85 3.83
N GLU A 20 -15.61 15.75 4.76
CA GLU A 20 -15.98 16.84 5.67
C GLU A 20 -14.84 17.19 6.64
N ALA A 21 -14.21 16.18 7.24
CA ALA A 21 -13.11 16.38 8.18
C ALA A 21 -11.87 17.00 7.51
N GLU A 22 -11.57 16.62 6.27
CA GLU A 22 -10.41 17.11 5.52
C GLU A 22 -10.70 18.36 4.67
N GLY A 23 -11.96 18.78 4.57
CA GLY A 23 -12.36 19.89 3.70
C GLY A 23 -12.07 19.63 2.22
N THR A 24 -12.21 18.37 1.77
CA THR A 24 -11.86 17.93 0.43
C THR A 24 -13.02 17.19 -0.24
N SER A 25 -12.85 16.80 -1.51
CA SER A 25 -13.85 16.00 -2.22
C SER A 25 -13.68 14.50 -1.93
N ARG A 26 -14.78 13.74 -1.97
CA ARG A 26 -14.76 12.26 -1.86
C ARG A 26 -13.79 11.62 -2.88
N GLN A 27 -13.72 12.17 -4.09
CA GLN A 27 -12.82 11.72 -5.14
C GLN A 27 -11.35 11.91 -4.76
N GLU A 28 -11.00 13.00 -4.09
CA GLU A 28 -9.63 13.24 -3.62
C GLU A 28 -9.29 12.33 -2.44
N VAL A 29 -10.24 12.03 -1.54
CA VAL A 29 -10.07 11.01 -0.49
C VAL A 29 -9.71 9.66 -1.12
N ILE A 30 -10.49 9.21 -2.11
CA ILE A 30 -10.21 7.95 -2.84
C ILE A 30 -8.83 8.00 -3.51
N ARG A 31 -8.52 9.10 -4.19
CA ARG A 31 -7.24 9.26 -4.89
C ARG A 31 -6.05 9.14 -3.92
N ARG A 32 -6.09 9.83 -2.79
CA ARG A 32 -5.04 9.76 -1.76
C ARG A 32 -4.91 8.36 -1.18
N ALA A 33 -6.03 7.74 -0.81
CA ALA A 33 -6.04 6.39 -0.25
C ALA A 33 -5.41 5.35 -1.22
N VAL A 34 -5.70 5.47 -2.52
CA VAL A 34 -5.10 4.60 -3.55
C VAL A 34 -3.60 4.85 -3.69
N LEU A 35 -3.16 6.11 -3.75
CA LEU A 35 -1.74 6.44 -3.88
C LEU A 35 -0.94 6.01 -2.65
N GLU A 36 -1.44 6.29 -1.45
CA GLU A 36 -0.81 5.82 -0.21
C GLU A 36 -0.72 4.31 -0.13
N ARG A 37 -1.79 3.60 -0.54
CA ARG A 37 -1.77 2.13 -0.59
C ARG A 37 -0.74 1.63 -1.61
N TYR A 38 -0.68 2.27 -2.78
CA TYR A 38 0.30 1.95 -3.81
C TYR A 38 1.73 2.15 -3.30
N GLU A 39 2.04 3.29 -2.69
CA GLU A 39 3.35 3.58 -2.10
C GLU A 39 3.74 2.58 -1.00
N ARG A 40 2.81 2.27 -0.08
CA ARG A 40 3.01 1.24 0.95
C ARG A 40 3.28 -0.14 0.36
N SER A 41 2.53 -0.52 -0.68
CA SER A 41 2.74 -1.80 -1.37
C SER A 41 4.06 -1.85 -2.14
N GLY A 42 4.48 -0.73 -2.73
CA GLY A 42 5.76 -0.60 -3.42
C GLY A 42 6.95 -0.67 -2.46
N HIS A 43 6.83 -0.14 -1.24
CA HIS A 43 7.88 -0.28 -0.22
C HIS A 43 8.04 -1.74 0.22
N ALA A 44 6.93 -2.45 0.49
CA ALA A 44 6.95 -3.88 0.82
C ALA A 44 7.54 -4.71 -0.33
N GLY A 45 7.10 -4.47 -1.57
CA GLY A 45 7.63 -5.16 -2.75
C GLY A 45 9.11 -4.87 -3.00
N ARG A 46 9.60 -3.65 -2.74
CA ARG A 46 11.03 -3.30 -2.85
C ARG A 46 11.88 -3.95 -1.77
N VAL A 47 11.36 -4.08 -0.55
CA VAL A 47 12.03 -4.81 0.53
C VAL A 47 12.08 -6.29 0.18
N GLU A 48 10.96 -6.88 -0.23
CA GLU A 48 10.88 -8.29 -0.60
C GLU A 48 11.77 -8.63 -1.81
N GLU A 49 11.79 -7.79 -2.84
CA GLU A 49 12.67 -7.94 -4.01
C GLU A 49 14.16 -7.75 -3.64
N SER A 50 14.49 -6.80 -2.75
CA SER A 50 15.86 -6.61 -2.28
C SER A 50 16.32 -7.75 -1.37
N SER A 51 15.44 -8.24 -0.49
CA SER A 51 15.68 -9.40 0.35
C SER A 51 15.81 -10.67 -0.48
N ALA A 52 15.00 -10.86 -1.53
CA ALA A 52 15.12 -11.98 -2.45
C ALA A 52 16.48 -11.97 -3.18
N ARG A 53 16.93 -10.80 -3.67
CA ARG A 53 18.27 -10.65 -4.26
C ARG A 53 19.40 -10.92 -3.28
N LEU A 54 19.25 -10.51 -2.02
CA LEU A 54 20.25 -10.74 -0.98
C LEU A 54 20.28 -12.19 -0.50
N ILE A 55 19.12 -12.86 -0.42
CA ILE A 55 19.01 -14.29 -0.09
C ILE A 55 19.54 -15.15 -1.24
N ASP A 56 19.27 -14.80 -2.49
CA ASP A 56 19.84 -15.48 -3.66
C ASP A 56 21.38 -15.36 -3.69
N ARG A 57 21.91 -14.19 -3.35
CA ARG A 57 23.36 -13.92 -3.37
C ARG A 57 24.11 -14.42 -2.13
N TRP A 58 23.48 -14.40 -0.96
CA TRP A 58 24.14 -14.66 0.34
C TRP A 58 23.46 -15.78 1.14
N GLY A 59 22.55 -16.54 0.54
CA GLY A 59 21.74 -17.56 1.20
C GLY A 59 22.57 -18.56 1.99
N ASP A 60 23.67 -19.04 1.42
CA ASP A 60 24.59 -19.98 2.08
C ASP A 60 25.29 -19.36 3.31
N VAL A 61 25.64 -18.08 3.23
CA VAL A 61 26.28 -17.36 4.35
C VAL A 61 25.28 -17.12 5.47
N LEU A 62 24.06 -16.68 5.12
CA LEU A 62 22.97 -16.46 6.08
C LEU A 62 22.55 -17.78 6.76
N HIS A 63 22.48 -18.88 6.01
CA HIS A 63 22.19 -20.20 6.55
C HIS A 63 23.26 -20.64 7.57
N ARG A 64 24.54 -20.40 7.27
CA ARG A 64 25.64 -20.72 8.17
C ARG A 64 25.67 -19.86 9.44
N LEU A 65 25.26 -18.59 9.35
CA LEU A 65 25.17 -17.68 10.50
C LEU A 65 23.95 -17.93 11.39
N GLY A 66 22.87 -18.53 10.85
CA GLY A 66 21.66 -18.86 11.60
C GLY A 66 21.66 -20.25 12.25
N THR A 67 22.67 -21.08 11.96
CA THR A 67 22.76 -22.47 12.45
C THR A 67 23.78 -22.61 13.61
N VAL A 68 24.25 -21.50 14.18
CA VAL A 68 25.13 -21.44 15.37
C VAL A 68 24.36 -21.05 16.62
#